data_AF-A0A8J3V6C0-F1
#
_entry.id   AF-A0A8J3V6C0-F1
#
_cell.length_a   1.000
_cell.length_b   1.000
_cell.length_c   1.000
_cell.angle_alpha   90.00
_cell.angle_beta   90.00
_cell.angle_gamma   90.00
#
_symmetry.space_group_name_H-M   'P 1'
#
loop_
_entity.id
_entity.type
_entity.pdbx_description
1 polymer ?
#
loop_
_entity_poly.entity_id
_entity_poly.type
_entity_poly.pdbx_seq_one_letter_code
_entity_poly.pdbx_strand_id
1 'polypeptide(L)'
;MDWSRQMLLFGCDMDVRATAGIVGRALGMRLEELRNDQLGVAFDAEDPAGGFIFVSENTRRFDESDEEHHRVDASRPEEPTRVYVHATSRADAIVAALTDAGLRLHDRAPWPPADEQLADAAWKRLLLDLRDRGWEVTLTGPAAPLQLEGRLPSGQSFFYHCRYDTCSLGIGGEDPVSRPDWEGEQVVDGGEYAASYIEPDNAVRILLALHADWKLDFGNSRR
;
A
#
# COMPACT_ATOMS: atom_id res chain seq x y z
N MET A 1 17.82 -5.63 -17.51
CA MET A 1 17.21 -5.61 -16.16
C MET A 1 16.72 -4.19 -15.97
N ASP A 2 15.42 -3.99 -15.79
CA ASP A 2 14.86 -2.66 -15.55
C ASP A 2 15.14 -2.28 -14.10
N TRP A 3 16.10 -1.39 -13.89
CA TRP A 3 16.58 -0.97 -12.57
C TRP A 3 15.70 0.11 -11.94
N SER A 4 14.67 0.60 -12.63
CA SER A 4 13.86 1.75 -12.20
C SER A 4 12.95 1.51 -11.00
N ARG A 5 13.01 0.32 -10.40
CA ARG A 5 12.07 -0.24 -9.43
C ARG A 5 12.78 -1.10 -8.40
N GLN A 6 13.84 -0.59 -7.78
CA GLN A 6 14.53 -1.29 -6.69
C GLN A 6 14.51 -0.46 -5.41
N MET A 7 14.18 -1.11 -4.31
CA MET A 7 14.47 -0.60 -2.99
C MET A 7 15.84 -1.14 -2.56
N LEU A 8 16.74 -0.22 -2.23
CA LEU A 8 18.05 -0.49 -1.68
C LEU A 8 18.01 -0.23 -0.18
N LEU A 9 18.42 -1.21 0.61
CA LEU A 9 18.51 -1.07 2.06
C LEU A 9 19.96 -0.92 2.47
N PHE A 10 20.29 0.21 3.08
CA PHE A 10 21.58 0.47 3.70
C PHE A 10 21.45 0.53 5.22
N GLY A 11 22.54 0.28 5.92
CA GLY A 11 22.63 0.39 7.37
C GLY A 11 23.91 1.08 7.80
N CYS A 12 23.86 1.72 8.97
CA CYS A 12 25.02 2.33 9.62
C CYS A 12 24.83 2.48 11.13
N ASP A 13 25.94 2.51 11.87
CA ASP A 13 25.95 2.64 13.33
C ASP A 13 25.87 4.12 13.80
N MET A 14 25.47 5.03 12.92
CA MET A 14 25.30 6.45 13.21
C MET A 14 23.83 6.75 13.53
N ASP A 15 23.55 7.84 14.25
CA ASP A 15 22.17 8.28 14.47
C ASP A 15 21.50 8.73 13.16
N VAL A 16 20.16 8.76 13.15
CA VAL A 16 19.35 9.08 11.96
C VAL A 16 19.66 10.45 11.38
N ARG A 17 19.90 11.46 12.22
CA ARG A 17 20.14 12.84 11.78
C ARG A 17 21.50 12.96 11.12
N ALA A 18 22.53 12.37 11.72
CA ALA A 18 23.87 12.28 11.12
C ALA A 18 23.82 11.53 9.79
N THR A 19 23.07 10.42 9.76
CA THR A 19 22.88 9.59 8.57
C THR A 19 22.18 10.35 7.45
N ALA A 20 21.08 11.04 7.72
CA ALA A 20 20.36 11.86 6.75
C ALA A 20 21.26 12.95 6.16
N GLY A 21 22.10 13.57 6.99
CA GLY A 21 23.10 14.55 6.55
C GLY A 21 24.15 13.96 5.61
N ILE A 22 24.61 12.73 5.85
CA ILE A 22 25.56 12.03 4.97
C ILE A 22 24.90 11.66 3.65
N VAL A 23 23.71 11.05 3.70
CA VAL A 23 22.94 10.65 2.52
C VAL A 23 22.66 11.87 1.63
N GLY A 24 22.19 12.98 2.22
CA GLY A 24 21.93 14.21 1.49
C GLY A 24 23.17 14.78 0.80
N ARG A 25 24.31 14.80 1.50
CA ARG A 25 25.59 15.24 0.89
C ARG A 25 26.07 14.32 -0.22
N ALA A 26 25.99 13.00 -0.01
CA ALA A 26 26.46 12.01 -0.98
C ALA A 26 25.64 12.05 -2.28
N LEU A 27 24.34 12.34 -2.18
CA LEU A 27 23.42 12.32 -3.31
C LEU A 27 23.12 13.72 -3.86
N GLY A 28 23.62 14.78 -3.22
CA GLY A 28 23.33 16.16 -3.59
C GLY A 28 21.86 16.54 -3.38
N MET A 29 21.22 15.95 -2.36
CA MET A 29 19.80 16.10 -2.06
C MET A 29 19.62 16.72 -0.68
N ARG A 30 18.56 17.50 -0.53
CA ARG A 30 18.13 18.01 0.77
C ARG A 30 17.07 17.07 1.31
N LEU A 31 17.39 16.37 2.39
CA LEU A 31 16.42 15.56 3.12
C LEU A 31 15.65 16.45 4.12
N GLU A 32 14.34 16.31 4.13
CA GLU A 32 13.43 17.02 5.03
C GLU A 32 13.03 16.10 6.19
N GLU A 33 12.84 16.67 7.39
CA GLU A 33 12.38 15.89 8.54
C GLU A 33 10.89 15.61 8.38
N LEU A 34 10.55 14.34 8.15
CA LEU A 34 9.17 13.90 7.97
C LEU A 34 8.47 13.74 9.32
N ARG A 35 9.16 13.15 10.31
CA ARG A 35 8.62 12.94 11.66
C ARG A 35 9.70 12.94 12.74
N ASN A 36 9.25 13.26 13.95
CA ASN A 36 10.02 13.23 15.18
C ASN A 36 9.03 13.06 16.34
N ASP A 37 8.57 11.83 16.51
CA ASP A 37 7.55 11.46 17.47
C ASP A 37 7.90 10.14 18.19
N GLN A 38 6.92 9.52 18.83
CA GLN A 38 7.06 8.23 19.51
C GLN A 38 7.42 7.06 18.58
N LEU A 39 7.29 7.24 17.26
CA LEU A 39 7.73 6.32 16.20
C LEU A 39 9.12 6.72 15.65
N GLY A 40 9.89 7.50 16.41
CA GLY A 40 11.28 7.85 16.12
C GLY A 40 11.45 9.00 15.13
N VAL A 41 12.71 9.23 14.73
CA VAL A 41 13.06 10.26 13.74
C VAL A 41 13.07 9.65 12.34
N ALA A 42 12.51 10.38 11.37
CA ALA A 42 12.66 10.03 9.96
C ALA A 42 12.81 11.25 9.06
N PHE A 43 13.50 11.05 7.94
CA PHE A 43 13.73 12.03 6.91
C PHE A 43 13.42 11.45 5.54
N ASP A 44 12.96 12.29 4.62
CA ASP A 44 12.78 11.90 3.23
C ASP A 44 13.26 12.97 2.24
N ALA A 45 13.40 12.55 0.98
CA ALA A 45 13.59 13.45 -0.14
C ALA A 45 13.11 12.78 -1.44
N GLU A 46 12.54 13.57 -2.33
CA GLU A 46 12.26 13.16 -3.70
C GLU A 46 13.19 13.90 -4.66
N ASP A 47 13.75 13.19 -5.64
CA ASP A 47 14.52 13.80 -6.72
C ASP A 47 13.60 14.21 -7.89
N PRO A 48 14.02 15.16 -8.75
CA PRO A 48 13.21 15.60 -9.89
C PRO A 48 12.90 14.51 -10.94
N ALA A 49 13.57 13.36 -10.86
CA ALA A 49 13.34 12.20 -11.71
C ALA A 49 12.41 11.15 -11.05
N GLY A 50 11.78 11.49 -9.92
CA GLY A 50 10.85 10.62 -9.19
C GLY A 50 11.53 9.57 -8.31
N GLY A 51 12.83 9.72 -8.03
CA GLY A 51 13.55 8.91 -7.04
C GLY A 51 13.18 9.32 -5.63
N PHE A 52 13.01 8.35 -4.73
CA PHE A 52 12.61 8.61 -3.35
C PHE A 52 13.64 8.06 -2.36
N ILE A 53 13.97 8.84 -1.34
CA ILE A 53 14.93 8.51 -0.30
C ILE A 53 14.23 8.63 1.04
N PHE A 54 14.42 7.64 1.90
CA PHE A 54 13.89 7.63 3.26
C PHE A 54 14.94 7.14 4.25
N VAL A 55 15.21 7.93 5.28
CA VAL A 55 16.17 7.62 6.34
C VAL A 55 15.40 7.58 7.64
N SER A 56 15.41 6.45 8.35
CA SER A 56 14.68 6.35 9.62
C SER A 56 15.43 5.53 10.65
N GLU A 57 15.11 5.79 11.91
CA GLU A 57 15.39 4.82 12.97
C GLU A 57 14.64 3.52 12.64
N ASN A 58 15.20 2.38 13.01
CA ASN A 58 14.48 1.12 12.88
C ASN A 58 13.33 1.08 13.89
N THR A 59 12.24 1.78 13.59
CA THR A 59 11.06 1.76 14.44
C THR A 59 10.20 0.60 14.01
N ARG A 60 10.63 -0.59 14.46
CA ARG A 60 9.89 -1.86 14.42
C ARG A 60 9.65 -2.38 13.00
N ARG A 61 9.83 -3.70 12.82
CA ARG A 61 9.31 -4.40 11.64
C ARG A 61 7.81 -4.05 11.52
N PHE A 62 7.38 -3.61 10.35
CA PHE A 62 5.95 -3.46 10.00
C PHE A 62 5.21 -4.81 9.91
N ASP A 63 5.77 -5.90 10.44
CA ASP A 63 5.40 -7.28 10.09
C ASP A 63 4.93 -8.13 11.29
N GLU A 64 4.73 -7.53 12.47
CA GLU A 64 4.20 -8.27 13.63
C GLU A 64 3.07 -7.45 14.27
N SER A 65 1.94 -8.11 14.50
CA SER A 65 0.64 -7.59 14.94
C SER A 65 0.69 -6.59 16.11
N ASP A 66 -0.17 -5.57 16.04
CA ASP A 66 -0.27 -4.41 16.95
C ASP A 66 -0.47 -4.73 18.45
N GLU A 67 -0.76 -5.96 18.87
CA GLU A 67 -1.18 -6.23 20.25
C GLU A 67 -0.05 -6.39 21.29
N GLU A 68 1.22 -6.59 20.89
CA GLU A 68 2.34 -6.75 21.84
C GLU A 68 3.22 -5.49 22.00
N HIS A 69 2.68 -4.31 21.67
CA HIS A 69 3.49 -3.13 21.33
C HIS A 69 3.78 -2.09 22.45
N HIS A 70 3.41 -2.36 23.71
CA HIS A 70 3.49 -1.36 24.79
C HIS A 70 4.61 -1.52 25.85
N ARG A 71 5.67 -2.29 25.58
CA ARG A 71 6.90 -2.19 26.39
C ARG A 71 8.12 -2.04 25.49
N VAL A 72 8.55 -0.79 25.33
CA VAL A 72 9.91 -0.49 24.86
C VAL A 72 10.85 -0.94 25.98
N ASP A 73 11.36 -2.16 25.85
CA ASP A 73 12.41 -2.66 26.73
C ASP A 73 13.70 -1.91 26.42
N ALA A 74 14.09 -0.98 27.32
CA ALA A 74 15.31 -0.18 27.23
C ALA A 74 16.61 -1.02 27.27
N SER A 75 16.50 -2.35 27.36
CA SER A 75 17.62 -3.29 27.30
C SER A 75 17.87 -3.88 25.90
N ARG A 76 17.02 -3.60 24.90
CA ARG A 76 17.31 -4.03 23.52
C ARG A 76 18.51 -3.23 22.98
N PRO A 77 19.54 -3.90 22.43
CA PRO A 77 20.67 -3.19 21.81
C PRO A 77 20.14 -2.26 20.72
N GLU A 78 20.67 -1.04 20.67
CA GLU A 78 20.35 -0.09 19.60
C GLU A 78 20.65 -0.76 18.26
N GLU A 79 19.60 -1.09 17.50
CA GLU A 79 19.78 -1.61 16.16
C GLU A 79 20.37 -0.49 15.28
N PRO A 80 21.26 -0.81 14.33
CA PRO A 80 21.86 0.18 13.46
C PRO A 80 20.78 0.94 12.69
N THR A 81 20.98 2.25 12.49
CA THR A 81 20.13 3.10 11.66
C THR A 81 20.01 2.51 10.26
N ARG A 82 18.78 2.48 9.74
CA ARG A 82 18.50 1.97 8.39
C ARG A 82 18.18 3.12 7.45
N VAL A 83 18.65 2.98 6.22
CA VAL A 83 18.46 3.92 5.14
C VAL A 83 17.81 3.16 3.99
N TYR A 84 16.57 3.53 3.70
CA TYR A 84 15.82 3.00 2.57
C TYR A 84 15.99 3.96 1.41
N VAL A 85 16.52 3.45 0.30
CA VAL A 85 16.62 4.23 -0.92
C VAL A 85 15.80 3.56 -1.99
N HIS A 86 14.73 4.20 -2.42
CA HIS A 86 14.02 3.78 -3.61
C HIS A 86 14.83 4.26 -4.82
N ALA A 87 15.67 3.37 -5.33
CA ALA A 87 16.46 3.63 -6.50
C ALA A 87 15.62 3.45 -7.75
N THR A 88 15.47 4.56 -8.48
CA THR A 88 15.02 4.55 -9.87
C THR A 88 16.21 4.17 -10.78
N SER A 89 16.24 4.65 -12.02
CA SER A 89 17.24 4.31 -13.06
C SER A 89 18.73 4.50 -12.71
N ARG A 90 19.07 4.92 -11.49
CA ARG A 90 20.42 5.27 -11.01
C ARG A 90 20.93 4.38 -9.86
N ALA A 91 20.36 3.19 -9.66
CA ALA A 91 20.70 2.29 -8.55
C ALA A 91 22.21 2.11 -8.32
N ASP A 92 22.99 1.81 -9.36
CA ASP A 92 24.44 1.60 -9.21
C ASP A 92 25.20 2.86 -8.76
N ALA A 93 24.81 4.04 -9.27
CA ALA A 93 25.41 5.31 -8.88
C ALA A 93 25.09 5.67 -7.43
N ILE A 94 23.86 5.38 -6.97
CA ILE A 94 23.44 5.55 -5.58
C ILE A 94 24.24 4.61 -4.67
N VAL A 95 24.38 3.33 -5.04
CA VAL A 95 25.17 2.37 -4.26
C VAL A 95 26.61 2.83 -4.12
N ALA A 96 27.24 3.26 -5.21
CA ALA A 96 28.60 3.76 -5.18
C ALA A 96 28.73 4.98 -4.24
N ALA A 97 27.89 6.00 -4.43
CA ALA A 97 27.94 7.23 -3.63
C ALA A 97 27.73 6.97 -2.13
N LEU A 98 26.78 6.11 -1.75
CA LEU A 98 26.51 5.81 -0.34
C LEU A 98 27.57 4.90 0.28
N THR A 99 28.13 3.98 -0.49
CA THR A 99 29.25 3.13 -0.02
C THR A 99 30.51 3.95 0.19
N ASP A 100 30.83 4.87 -0.72
CA ASP A 100 31.93 5.83 -0.57
C ASP A 100 31.73 6.76 0.65
N ALA A 101 30.47 7.04 0.99
CA ALA A 101 30.09 7.79 2.18
C ALA A 101 30.11 6.94 3.48
N GLY A 102 30.49 5.67 3.41
CA GLY A 102 30.67 4.77 4.55
C GLY A 102 29.43 3.97 4.96
N LEU A 103 28.32 4.04 4.20
CA LEU A 103 27.13 3.23 4.44
C LEU A 103 27.33 1.82 3.87
N ARG A 104 26.73 0.82 4.52
CA ARG A 104 26.81 -0.58 4.07
C ARG A 104 25.49 -0.99 3.44
N LEU A 105 25.55 -1.45 2.19
CA LEU A 105 24.39 -2.06 1.53
C LEU A 105 24.12 -3.42 2.18
N HIS A 106 22.91 -3.62 2.70
CA HIS A 106 22.45 -4.88 3.28
C HIS A 106 21.63 -5.69 2.30
N ASP A 107 20.72 -5.03 1.56
CA ASP A 107 19.78 -5.72 0.70
C ASP A 107 19.42 -4.91 -0.56
N ARG A 108 18.99 -5.63 -1.59
CA ARG A 108 18.42 -5.09 -2.83
C ARG A 108 17.16 -5.89 -3.16
N ALA A 109 16.00 -5.26 -3.07
CA ALA A 109 14.72 -5.88 -3.39
C ALA A 109 14.03 -5.14 -4.54
N PRO A 110 13.28 -5.83 -5.40
CA PRO A 110 12.32 -5.17 -6.28
C PRO A 110 11.35 -4.31 -5.46
N TRP A 111 11.02 -3.13 -5.98
CA TRP A 111 10.02 -2.25 -5.40
C TRP A 111 9.03 -1.75 -6.47
N PRO A 112 7.71 -1.87 -6.26
CA PRO A 112 7.10 -2.50 -5.09
C PRO A 112 7.43 -4.02 -5.02
N PRO A 113 7.24 -4.67 -3.86
CA PRO A 113 7.42 -6.11 -3.70
C PRO A 113 6.72 -6.95 -4.78
N ALA A 114 7.18 -8.19 -5.01
CA ALA A 114 6.69 -9.00 -6.12
C ALA A 114 5.18 -9.29 -6.02
N ASP A 115 4.68 -9.52 -4.81
CA ASP A 115 3.27 -9.65 -4.46
C ASP A 115 2.46 -8.38 -4.79
N GLU A 116 2.96 -7.19 -4.43
CA GLU A 116 2.30 -5.93 -4.83
C GLU A 116 2.28 -5.73 -6.35
N GLN A 117 3.36 -6.11 -7.06
CA GLN A 117 3.40 -6.07 -8.53
C GLN A 117 2.39 -7.04 -9.14
N LEU A 118 2.24 -8.23 -8.57
CA LEU A 118 1.25 -9.22 -8.98
C LEU A 118 -0.17 -8.71 -8.72
N ALA A 119 -0.41 -8.08 -7.57
CA ALA A 119 -1.70 -7.48 -7.23
C ALA A 119 -2.07 -6.33 -8.19
N ASP A 120 -1.14 -5.42 -8.51
CA ASP A 120 -1.36 -4.35 -9.50
C ASP A 120 -1.67 -4.90 -10.90
N ALA A 121 -0.92 -5.93 -11.33
CA ALA A 121 -1.19 -6.61 -12.60
C ALA A 121 -2.57 -7.28 -12.62
N ALA A 122 -2.96 -7.93 -11.51
CA ALA A 122 -4.27 -8.55 -11.36
C ALA A 122 -5.39 -7.51 -11.38
N TRP A 123 -5.25 -6.39 -10.66
CA TRP A 123 -6.22 -5.29 -10.70
C TRP A 123 -6.41 -4.72 -12.10
N LYS A 124 -5.31 -4.46 -12.82
CA LYS A 124 -5.39 -3.95 -14.20
C LYS A 124 -6.19 -4.88 -15.10
N ARG A 125 -5.94 -6.19 -15.03
CA ARG A 125 -6.69 -7.20 -15.78
C ARG A 125 -8.16 -7.23 -15.37
N LEU A 126 -8.44 -7.34 -14.07
CA LEU A 126 -9.80 -7.49 -13.55
C LEU A 126 -10.69 -6.26 -13.82
N LEU A 127 -10.12 -5.05 -13.72
CA LEU A 127 -10.85 -3.82 -14.04
C LEU A 127 -11.19 -3.74 -15.53
N LEU A 128 -10.32 -4.23 -16.42
CA LEU A 128 -10.63 -4.37 -17.85
C LEU A 128 -11.76 -5.39 -18.05
N ASP A 129 -11.66 -6.57 -17.43
CA ASP A 129 -12.69 -7.61 -17.52
C ASP A 129 -14.08 -7.12 -17.05
N LEU A 130 -14.14 -6.30 -15.99
CA LEU A 130 -15.38 -5.68 -15.52
C LEU A 130 -15.93 -4.64 -16.51
N ARG A 131 -15.05 -3.80 -17.08
CA ARG A 131 -15.43 -2.79 -18.07
C ARG A 131 -15.96 -3.41 -19.36
N ASP A 132 -15.36 -4.50 -19.83
CA ASP A 132 -15.84 -5.27 -20.98
C ASP A 132 -17.24 -5.87 -20.74
N ARG A 133 -17.62 -6.06 -19.47
CA ARG A 133 -18.97 -6.48 -19.05
C ARG A 133 -19.94 -5.32 -18.84
N GLY A 134 -19.54 -4.10 -19.19
CA GLY A 134 -20.36 -2.88 -19.14
C GLY A 134 -20.32 -2.14 -17.80
N TRP A 135 -19.40 -2.48 -16.90
CA TRP A 135 -19.23 -1.71 -15.66
C TRP A 135 -18.41 -0.45 -15.92
N GLU A 136 -18.84 0.68 -15.37
CA GLU A 136 -17.95 1.82 -15.15
C GLU A 136 -17.32 1.62 -13.78
N VAL A 137 -16.01 1.38 -13.70
CA VAL A 137 -15.35 1.05 -12.42
C VAL A 137 -13.99 1.71 -12.30
N THR A 138 -13.74 2.24 -11.10
CA THR A 138 -12.48 2.85 -10.68
C THR A 138 -12.04 2.22 -9.36
N LEU A 139 -10.74 1.90 -9.26
CA LEU A 139 -10.10 1.52 -8.00
C LEU A 139 -9.58 2.78 -7.33
N THR A 140 -10.15 3.13 -6.17
CA THR A 140 -9.82 4.35 -5.41
C THR A 140 -8.96 4.06 -4.18
N GLY A 141 -9.00 2.83 -3.68
CA GLY A 141 -8.10 2.33 -2.65
C GLY A 141 -7.67 0.90 -2.98
N PRO A 142 -6.38 0.59 -3.18
CA PRO A 142 -5.94 -0.75 -3.51
C PRO A 142 -5.87 -1.70 -2.29
N ALA A 143 -5.81 -1.16 -1.06
CA ALA A 143 -5.79 -1.92 0.18
C ALA A 143 -6.16 -1.05 1.40
N ALA A 144 -6.73 -1.69 2.43
CA ALA A 144 -7.01 -1.16 3.78
C ALA A 144 -7.52 0.31 3.90
N PRO A 145 -8.73 0.64 3.41
CA PRO A 145 -9.67 -0.26 2.77
C PRO A 145 -9.42 -0.37 1.27
N LEU A 146 -9.61 -1.58 0.75
CA LEU A 146 -9.81 -1.73 -0.69
C LEU A 146 -11.14 -1.05 -1.04
N GLN A 147 -11.15 -0.23 -2.09
CA GLN A 147 -12.34 0.50 -2.53
C GLN A 147 -12.46 0.53 -4.05
N LEU A 148 -13.62 0.12 -4.53
CA LEU A 148 -14.06 0.23 -5.93
C LEU A 148 -15.36 1.06 -5.98
N GLU A 149 -15.47 1.90 -7.00
CA GLU A 149 -16.68 2.70 -7.21
C GLU A 149 -16.96 2.92 -8.70
N GLY A 150 -18.22 3.26 -9.00
CA GLY A 150 -18.63 3.66 -10.34
C GLY A 150 -20.09 3.33 -10.63
N ARG A 151 -20.39 2.80 -11.81
CA ARG A 151 -21.74 2.44 -12.27
C ARG A 151 -21.85 1.01 -12.76
N LEU A 152 -22.93 0.35 -12.38
CA LEU A 152 -23.34 -0.94 -12.91
C LEU A 152 -23.74 -0.82 -14.39
N PRO A 153 -23.78 -1.93 -15.16
CA PRO A 153 -24.27 -1.91 -16.55
C PRO A 153 -25.71 -1.39 -16.70
N SER A 154 -26.51 -1.45 -15.63
CA SER A 154 -27.87 -0.91 -15.57
C SER A 154 -27.93 0.60 -15.27
N GLY A 155 -26.79 1.24 -15.03
CA GLY A 155 -26.63 2.69 -14.82
C GLY A 155 -26.62 3.16 -13.36
N GLN A 156 -27.04 2.32 -12.41
CA GLN A 156 -26.99 2.65 -10.98
C GLN A 156 -25.54 2.81 -10.51
N SER A 157 -25.33 3.79 -9.64
CA SER A 157 -24.08 3.94 -8.91
C SER A 157 -23.86 2.74 -7.98
N PHE A 158 -22.60 2.36 -7.76
CA PHE A 158 -22.23 1.39 -6.73
C PHE A 158 -20.96 1.83 -5.99
N PHE A 159 -20.86 1.38 -4.75
CA PHE A 159 -19.70 1.55 -3.88
C PHE A 159 -19.38 0.21 -3.23
N TYR A 160 -18.16 -0.26 -3.43
CA TYR A 160 -17.69 -1.53 -2.90
C TYR A 160 -16.44 -1.29 -2.07
N HIS A 161 -16.43 -1.77 -0.83
CA HIS A 161 -15.25 -1.69 0.01
C HIS A 161 -15.01 -2.97 0.79
N CYS A 162 -13.75 -3.28 1.06
CA CYS A 162 -13.34 -4.36 1.95
C CYS A 162 -12.50 -3.79 3.09
N ARG A 163 -12.94 -4.05 4.32
CA ARG A 163 -12.31 -3.55 5.54
C ARG A 163 -12.50 -4.56 6.66
N TYR A 164 -11.47 -4.72 7.50
CA TYR A 164 -11.47 -5.70 8.58
C TYR A 164 -11.67 -7.10 8.01
N ASP A 165 -12.78 -7.75 8.31
CA ASP A 165 -13.15 -9.09 7.89
C ASP A 165 -14.31 -9.09 6.88
N THR A 166 -14.78 -7.92 6.45
CA THR A 166 -16.01 -7.80 5.66
C THR A 166 -15.80 -7.02 4.37
N CYS A 167 -16.44 -7.50 3.30
CA CYS A 167 -16.62 -6.77 2.06
C CYS A 167 -18.09 -6.40 1.87
N SER A 168 -18.36 -5.13 1.59
CA SER A 168 -19.71 -4.57 1.48
C SER A 168 -19.92 -3.95 0.09
N LEU A 169 -21.10 -4.13 -0.49
CA LEU A 169 -21.54 -3.53 -1.74
C LEU A 169 -22.82 -2.72 -1.52
N GLY A 170 -22.71 -1.41 -1.66
CA GLY A 170 -23.85 -0.50 -1.76
C GLY A 170 -24.21 -0.23 -3.22
N ILE A 171 -25.51 -0.25 -3.56
CA ILE A 171 -26.03 0.07 -4.90
C ILE A 171 -27.12 1.13 -4.77
N GLY A 172 -27.06 2.14 -5.64
CA GLY A 172 -27.92 3.32 -5.56
C GLY A 172 -27.39 4.37 -4.58
N GLY A 173 -28.21 5.37 -4.27
CA GLY A 173 -27.77 6.56 -3.55
C GLY A 173 -27.07 7.60 -4.43
N GLU A 174 -26.95 8.82 -3.92
CA GLU A 174 -26.35 9.95 -4.66
C GLU A 174 -24.82 9.92 -4.65
N ASP A 175 -24.21 9.47 -3.54
CA ASP A 175 -22.76 9.46 -3.32
C ASP A 175 -22.32 8.32 -2.36
N PRO A 176 -21.01 8.07 -2.17
CA PRO A 176 -20.51 6.97 -1.33
C PRO A 176 -20.84 7.09 0.16
N VAL A 177 -21.15 8.29 0.65
CA VAL A 177 -21.46 8.53 2.07
C VAL A 177 -22.96 8.52 2.35
N SER A 178 -23.76 8.58 1.30
CA SER A 178 -25.21 8.45 1.33
C SER A 178 -25.61 7.01 1.59
N ARG A 179 -26.78 6.84 2.22
CA ARG A 179 -27.35 5.51 2.39
C ARG A 179 -27.71 4.94 1.01
N PRO A 180 -27.21 3.74 0.66
CA PRO A 180 -27.55 3.12 -0.62
C PRO A 180 -28.99 2.62 -0.61
N ASP A 181 -29.58 2.45 -1.81
CA ASP A 181 -30.92 1.89 -1.96
C ASP A 181 -30.94 0.39 -1.63
N TRP A 182 -29.81 -0.28 -1.87
CA TRP A 182 -29.57 -1.67 -1.48
C TRP A 182 -28.14 -1.82 -0.97
N GLU A 183 -27.96 -2.69 0.02
CA GLU A 183 -26.67 -3.02 0.61
C GLU A 183 -26.59 -4.53 0.86
N GLY A 184 -25.44 -5.11 0.55
CA GLY A 184 -25.12 -6.49 0.87
C GLY A 184 -23.69 -6.61 1.36
N GLU A 185 -23.46 -7.54 2.27
CA GLU A 185 -22.16 -7.74 2.90
C GLU A 185 -21.79 -9.23 2.91
N GLN A 186 -20.49 -9.50 2.83
CA GLN A 186 -19.94 -10.83 2.96
C GLN A 186 -18.71 -10.82 3.87
N VAL A 187 -18.75 -11.67 4.89
CA VAL A 187 -17.60 -11.94 5.77
C VAL A 187 -16.59 -12.82 5.03
N VAL A 188 -15.31 -12.49 5.20
CA VAL A 188 -14.16 -13.17 4.62
C VAL A 188 -13.50 -14.00 5.71
N ASP A 189 -13.41 -15.31 5.50
CA ASP A 189 -12.72 -16.20 6.43
C ASP A 189 -11.21 -15.89 6.46
N GLY A 190 -10.62 -15.83 7.65
CA GLY A 190 -9.18 -15.57 7.83
C GLY A 190 -8.79 -14.70 9.02
N GLY A 191 -9.77 -14.25 9.82
CA GLY A 191 -9.55 -13.40 11.00
C GLY A 191 -9.95 -11.95 10.78
N GLU A 192 -9.73 -11.10 11.80
CA GLU A 192 -10.24 -9.72 11.86
C GLU A 192 -9.81 -8.81 10.71
N TYR A 193 -8.72 -9.14 10.00
CA TYR A 193 -8.17 -8.32 8.92
C TYR A 193 -8.18 -9.01 7.55
N ALA A 194 -8.91 -10.13 7.41
CA ALA A 194 -8.92 -10.94 6.20
C ALA A 194 -9.38 -10.19 4.94
N ALA A 195 -10.27 -9.20 5.09
CA ALA A 195 -10.76 -8.35 4.00
C ALA A 195 -9.85 -7.13 3.74
N SER A 196 -9.04 -6.68 4.71
CA SER A 196 -8.19 -5.49 4.57
C SER A 196 -7.08 -5.66 3.53
N TYR A 197 -6.59 -6.89 3.35
CA TYR A 197 -5.52 -7.25 2.40
C TYR A 197 -5.98 -8.36 1.44
N ILE A 198 -7.27 -8.36 1.11
CA ILE A 198 -7.85 -9.41 0.26
C ILE A 198 -7.22 -9.39 -1.14
N GLU A 199 -6.89 -10.58 -1.63
CA GLU A 199 -6.38 -10.76 -2.99
C GLU A 199 -7.37 -10.24 -4.06
N PRO A 200 -6.91 -9.58 -5.13
CA PRO A 200 -7.78 -8.96 -6.13
C PRO A 200 -8.85 -9.89 -6.72
N ASP A 201 -8.47 -11.13 -7.03
CA ASP A 201 -9.40 -12.13 -7.57
C ASP A 201 -10.51 -12.49 -6.56
N ASN A 202 -10.19 -12.55 -5.26
CA ASN A 202 -11.16 -12.82 -4.21
C ASN A 202 -12.10 -11.64 -3.99
N ALA A 203 -11.58 -10.42 -3.99
CA ALA A 203 -12.40 -9.21 -3.92
C ALA A 203 -13.40 -9.14 -5.07
N VAL A 204 -12.94 -9.33 -6.31
CA VAL A 204 -13.84 -9.30 -7.48
C VAL A 204 -14.84 -10.46 -7.46
N ARG A 205 -14.45 -11.65 -6.98
CA ARG A 205 -15.39 -12.77 -6.79
C ARG A 205 -16.52 -12.40 -5.83
N ILE A 206 -16.20 -11.76 -4.71
CA ILE A 206 -17.19 -11.32 -3.71
C ILE A 206 -18.08 -10.21 -4.28
N LEU A 207 -17.50 -9.18 -4.92
CA LEU A 207 -18.25 -8.12 -5.60
C LEU A 207 -19.31 -8.71 -6.55
N LEU A 208 -18.91 -9.68 -7.37
CA LEU A 208 -19.80 -10.30 -8.35
C LEU A 208 -20.88 -11.18 -7.71
N ALA A 209 -20.60 -11.80 -6.57
CA ALA A 209 -21.58 -12.56 -5.80
C ALA A 209 -22.64 -11.61 -5.20
N LEU A 210 -22.21 -10.55 -4.51
CA LEU A 210 -23.11 -9.53 -3.95
C LEU A 210 -23.97 -8.87 -5.03
N HIS A 211 -23.40 -8.57 -6.20
CA HIS A 211 -24.17 -8.05 -7.33
C HIS A 211 -25.17 -9.08 -7.90
N ALA A 212 -24.90 -10.38 -7.80
CA ALA A 212 -25.86 -11.41 -8.17
C ALA A 212 -27.05 -11.44 -7.21
N ASP A 213 -26.79 -11.31 -5.90
CA ASP A 213 -27.82 -11.24 -4.87
C ASP A 213 -28.74 -10.02 -5.08
N TRP A 214 -28.16 -8.84 -5.31
CA TRP A 214 -28.93 -7.64 -5.66
C TRP A 214 -29.85 -7.84 -6.87
N LYS A 215 -29.38 -8.51 -7.93
CA LYS A 215 -30.21 -8.77 -9.11
C LYS A 215 -31.40 -9.68 -8.79
N LEU A 216 -31.24 -10.63 -7.88
CA LEU A 216 -32.33 -11.51 -7.43
C LEU A 216 -33.38 -10.71 -6.64
N ASP A 217 -32.92 -9.88 -5.70
CA ASP A 217 -33.81 -9.03 -4.90
C ASP A 217 -34.56 -8.02 -5.76
N PHE A 218 -33.84 -7.30 -6.62
CA PHE A 218 -34.40 -6.29 -7.51
C PHE A 218 -35.40 -6.87 -8.52
N GLY A 219 -35.14 -8.09 -9.01
CA GLY A 219 -36.05 -8.83 -9.87
C GLY A 219 -37.35 -9.23 -9.16
N ASN A 220 -37.29 -9.54 -7.87
CA ASN A 220 -38.45 -9.90 -7.06
C ASN A 220 -39.30 -8.68 -6.67
N SER A 221 -38.70 -7.50 -6.48
CA SER A 221 -39.45 -6.27 -6.13
C SER A 221 -40.26 -5.67 -7.28
N ARG A 222 -40.10 -6.15 -8.52
CA ARG A 222 -40.84 -5.66 -9.71
C ARG A 222 -42.01 -6.55 -10.14
N ARG A 223 -42.31 -7.62 -9.39
CA ARG A 223 -43.48 -8.50 -9.62
C ARG A 223 -44.59 -8.18 -8.64
#